data_AF-A0ABD5P676-F1
#
_entry.id   AF-A0ABD5P676-F1
#
_cell.length_a   1.000
_cell.length_b   1.000
_cell.length_c   1.000
_cell.angle_alpha   90.00
_cell.angle_beta   90.00
_cell.angle_gamma   90.00
#
_symmetry.space_group_name_H-M   'P 1'
#
loop_
_entity.id
_entity.type
_entity.pdbx_description
1 polymer ?
#
loop_
_entity_poly.entity_id
_entity_poly.type
_entity_poly.pdbx_seq_one_letter_code
_entity_poly.pdbx_strand_id
1 'polypeptide(L)'
;MPSTHSTRRRFLTTVAALGLATGSGCAGVAPSFGDGSGDDSNGGGTTLSLDLHRFDGSLAARHVVALSETRPSWDETAFEAALNGSDYTLRGRLPFPGSSEDRPQYVRRNGTYYRLDSVVVGQETVTHPVLRLYTVGRLTELDDPPEHVSKESLPEMDARAVEVAQMAARARGNVGGVPWGLVERGGTVYRSDDAEAQSELLGPDAPSHVSYRDRLYRIEVTRETFHETVRRPDVDPVAETDTELESVLRGRLVDATLDPDALSPDERRILETAESSRGYEATHPFPEPLVSLLKRLGHYAYVDGNVAKDAGVDPDGGRHLLRYGGGYAEYSLRLDGGGDN
;
A
#
# COMPACT_ATOMS: atom_id res chain seq x y z
N MET A 1 45.50 -10.97 0.77
CA MET A 1 45.26 -9.55 1.05
C MET A 1 43.78 -9.37 1.35
N PRO A 2 43.38 -9.09 2.60
CA PRO A 2 41.99 -8.82 2.95
C PRO A 2 41.77 -7.31 3.04
N SER A 3 40.91 -6.76 2.19
CA SER A 3 40.48 -5.36 2.27
C SER A 3 39.14 -5.29 2.99
N THR A 4 39.20 -5.14 4.31
CA THR A 4 38.06 -4.79 5.17
C THR A 4 37.77 -3.30 5.02
N HIS A 5 36.59 -2.93 4.52
CA HIS A 5 36.08 -1.56 4.64
C HIS A 5 34.90 -1.51 5.59
N SER A 6 35.23 -1.24 6.86
CA SER A 6 34.31 -0.76 7.89
C SER A 6 33.99 0.70 7.60
N THR A 7 32.72 1.03 7.34
CA THR A 7 32.26 2.41 7.20
C THR A 7 31.43 2.80 8.42
N ARG A 8 32.12 3.44 9.38
CA ARG A 8 31.54 4.13 10.53
C ARG A 8 30.88 5.43 10.05
N ARG A 9 29.56 5.60 10.20
CA ARG A 9 28.91 6.91 10.09
C ARG A 9 28.93 7.60 11.45
N ARG A 10 29.61 8.75 11.49
CA ARG A 10 29.77 9.65 12.64
C ARG A 10 28.51 10.49 12.81
N PHE A 11 28.00 10.55 14.03
CA PHE A 11 27.03 11.54 14.50
C PHE A 11 27.71 12.91 14.60
N LEU A 12 27.09 13.94 14.02
CA LEU A 12 27.45 15.34 14.24
C LEU A 12 26.43 15.95 15.21
N THR A 13 26.87 16.11 16.46
CA THR A 13 26.24 16.90 17.51
C THR A 13 26.67 18.36 17.35
N THR A 14 25.71 19.27 17.13
CA THR A 14 25.96 20.71 17.20
C THR A 14 25.18 21.29 18.37
N VAL A 15 25.92 21.72 19.39
CA VAL A 15 25.45 22.47 20.55
C VAL A 15 25.58 23.96 20.23
N ALA A 16 24.52 24.75 20.43
CA ALA A 16 24.60 26.21 20.50
C ALA A 16 23.66 26.72 21.59
N ALA A 17 24.24 27.45 22.55
CA ALA A 17 23.56 28.05 23.69
C ALA A 17 23.42 29.58 23.52
N LEU A 18 22.22 30.07 23.84
CA LEU A 18 21.78 31.33 24.45
C LEU A 18 22.37 32.69 24.02
N GLY A 19 21.46 33.59 23.63
CA GLY A 19 21.59 35.05 23.79
C GLY A 19 20.22 35.70 23.97
N LEU A 20 19.95 36.24 25.16
CA LEU A 20 18.80 37.10 25.46
C LEU A 20 19.10 38.53 24.99
N ALA A 21 18.16 39.15 24.28
CA ALA A 21 18.06 40.60 24.17
C ALA A 21 16.59 41.02 24.05
N THR A 22 16.19 41.87 24.98
CA THR A 22 14.90 42.55 25.13
C THR A 22 14.74 43.71 24.14
N GLY A 23 13.53 43.95 23.64
CA GLY A 23 13.20 45.23 22.97
C GLY A 23 11.90 45.24 22.14
N SER A 24 10.80 45.65 22.79
CA SER A 24 9.62 46.39 22.27
C SER A 24 9.06 46.16 20.85
N GLY A 25 7.88 45.54 20.80
CA GLY A 25 6.62 46.20 20.40
C GLY A 25 6.40 46.59 18.94
N CYS A 26 5.66 45.76 18.21
CA CYS A 26 4.66 46.19 17.23
C CYS A 26 3.51 45.17 17.24
N ALA A 27 2.29 45.66 17.39
CA ALA A 27 1.07 44.88 17.52
C ALA A 27 0.83 44.00 16.28
N GLY A 28 0.75 42.69 16.50
CA GLY A 28 0.24 41.70 15.56
C GLY A 28 -0.55 40.69 16.39
N VAL A 29 -1.81 40.53 16.05
CA VAL A 29 -2.83 39.82 16.84
C VAL A 29 -2.44 38.35 17.00
N ALA A 30 -1.94 37.98 18.18
CA ALA A 30 -1.73 36.59 18.57
C ALA A 30 -2.93 36.16 19.44
N PRO A 31 -3.62 35.04 19.14
CA PRO A 31 -4.61 34.51 20.06
C PRO A 31 -3.89 34.01 21.31
N SER A 32 -4.18 34.65 22.44
CA SER A 32 -3.89 34.13 23.77
C SER A 32 -4.61 32.79 23.94
N PHE A 33 -3.87 31.69 24.00
CA PHE A 33 -4.40 30.46 24.60
C PHE A 33 -4.34 30.65 26.11
N GLY A 34 -5.48 31.05 26.65
CA GLY A 34 -5.70 31.15 28.09
C GLY A 34 -5.52 29.79 28.75
N ASP A 35 -4.86 29.84 29.91
CA ASP A 35 -5.13 28.95 31.03
C ASP A 35 -6.63 29.04 31.34
N GLY A 36 -7.37 28.09 30.79
CA GLY A 36 -8.81 27.94 30.95
C GLY A 36 -9.08 26.62 31.63
N SER A 37 -9.18 26.63 32.96
CA SER A 37 -10.07 25.72 33.66
C SER A 37 -11.50 26.00 33.18
N GLY A 38 -11.86 25.37 32.05
CA GLY A 38 -13.17 25.46 31.42
C GLY A 38 -13.80 24.08 31.41
N ASP A 39 -14.86 23.94 32.19
CA ASP A 39 -15.80 22.83 32.18
C ASP A 39 -16.62 22.89 30.89
N ASP A 40 -16.04 22.43 29.78
CA ASP A 40 -16.72 22.22 28.50
C ASP A 40 -17.24 20.77 28.45
N SER A 41 -18.31 20.56 29.22
CA SER A 41 -19.21 19.41 29.08
C SER A 41 -19.97 19.51 27.75
N ASN A 42 -19.29 19.32 26.63
CA ASN A 42 -19.89 19.11 25.30
C ASN A 42 -18.91 18.52 24.26
N GLY A 43 -18.00 17.64 24.69
CA GLY A 43 -17.11 16.91 23.79
C GLY A 43 -17.69 15.54 23.42
N GLY A 44 -18.01 15.31 22.15
CA GLY A 44 -18.20 13.95 21.65
C GLY A 44 -16.89 13.20 21.84
N GLY A 45 -16.81 12.34 22.87
CA GLY A 45 -15.55 11.69 23.23
C GLY A 45 -14.99 10.88 22.08
N THR A 46 -13.67 10.95 21.89
CA THR A 46 -12.94 10.12 20.93
C THR A 46 -13.26 8.65 21.21
N THR A 47 -13.76 7.95 20.19
CA THR A 47 -14.11 6.54 20.31
C THR A 47 -13.04 5.68 19.64
N LEU A 48 -12.62 4.62 20.30
CA LEU A 48 -11.67 3.65 19.79
C LEU A 48 -12.39 2.34 19.52
N SER A 49 -12.27 1.88 18.28
CA SER A 49 -12.82 0.63 17.79
C SER A 49 -11.69 -0.39 17.62
N LEU A 50 -11.86 -1.58 18.20
CA LEU A 50 -10.97 -2.72 18.11
C LEU A 50 -11.71 -3.89 17.44
N ASP A 51 -11.21 -4.31 16.29
CA ASP A 51 -11.68 -5.50 15.58
C ASP A 51 -10.62 -6.60 15.64
N LEU A 52 -11.04 -7.85 15.81
CA LEU A 52 -10.16 -9.01 15.87
C LEU A 52 -10.67 -10.13 14.96
N HIS A 53 -9.80 -10.71 14.15
CA HIS A 53 -10.11 -11.81 13.24
C HIS A 53 -9.10 -12.93 13.40
N ARG A 54 -9.51 -14.03 14.04
CA ARG A 54 -8.69 -15.24 14.10
C ARG A 54 -8.63 -15.91 12.74
N PHE A 55 -7.52 -16.56 12.48
CA PHE A 55 -7.39 -17.45 11.34
C PHE A 55 -6.67 -18.73 11.73
N ASP A 56 -7.07 -19.81 11.08
CA ASP A 56 -6.47 -21.12 11.27
C ASP A 56 -5.24 -21.29 10.36
N GLY A 57 -4.33 -22.16 10.79
CA GLY A 57 -3.13 -22.53 10.03
C GLY A 57 -1.86 -21.78 10.45
N SER A 58 -0.78 -22.10 9.76
CA SER A 58 0.54 -21.50 10.00
C SER A 58 0.72 -20.21 9.21
N LEU A 59 1.64 -19.35 9.62
CA LEU A 59 2.05 -18.21 8.81
C LEU A 59 2.68 -18.69 7.49
N ALA A 60 3.41 -19.80 7.53
CA ALA A 60 3.98 -20.40 6.33
C ALA A 60 2.92 -20.68 5.25
N ALA A 61 1.73 -21.18 5.61
CA ALA A 61 0.65 -21.45 4.66
C ALA A 61 0.11 -20.19 3.93
N ARG A 62 0.33 -18.99 4.51
CA ARG A 62 -0.15 -17.71 3.96
C ARG A 62 0.93 -16.95 3.19
N HIS A 63 2.20 -17.16 3.55
CA HIS A 63 3.32 -16.38 3.02
C HIS A 63 4.23 -17.17 2.07
N VAL A 64 4.17 -18.50 2.08
CA VAL A 64 4.89 -19.34 1.11
C VAL A 64 4.04 -19.48 -0.16
N VAL A 65 4.61 -19.08 -1.30
CA VAL A 65 3.96 -19.13 -2.60
C VAL A 65 4.61 -20.19 -3.50
N ALA A 66 3.80 -20.79 -4.37
CA ALA A 66 4.28 -21.59 -5.49
C ALA A 66 4.47 -20.68 -6.71
N LEU A 67 5.71 -20.40 -7.10
CA LEU A 67 6.01 -19.48 -8.21
C LEU A 67 5.41 -19.91 -9.56
N SER A 68 5.13 -21.20 -9.74
CA SER A 68 4.42 -21.72 -10.92
C SER A 68 2.94 -21.31 -10.97
N GLU A 69 2.38 -20.93 -9.82
CA GLU A 69 0.98 -20.50 -9.68
C GLU A 69 0.86 -18.98 -9.51
N THR A 70 1.98 -18.29 -9.29
CA THR A 70 1.98 -16.83 -9.22
C THR A 70 1.82 -16.23 -10.61
N ARG A 71 1.21 -15.05 -10.64
CA ARG A 71 1.30 -14.13 -11.76
C ARG A 71 2.13 -12.98 -11.25
N PRO A 72 3.17 -12.55 -11.97
CA PRO A 72 3.43 -12.72 -13.41
C PRO A 72 4.32 -13.91 -13.80
N SER A 73 4.33 -14.28 -15.09
CA SER A 73 5.06 -15.44 -15.62
C SER A 73 6.59 -15.35 -15.51
N TRP A 74 7.14 -14.17 -15.21
CA TRP A 74 8.58 -13.99 -15.02
C TRP A 74 9.07 -14.32 -13.61
N ASP A 75 8.19 -14.61 -12.65
CA ASP A 75 8.57 -14.87 -11.26
C ASP A 75 9.55 -16.04 -11.13
N GLU A 76 9.31 -17.16 -11.83
CA GLU A 76 10.22 -18.31 -11.79
C GLU A 76 11.56 -18.01 -12.45
N THR A 77 11.56 -17.27 -13.57
CA THR A 77 12.81 -16.83 -14.22
C THR A 77 13.60 -15.87 -13.32
N ALA A 78 12.92 -14.96 -12.64
CA ALA A 78 13.52 -14.02 -11.70
C ALA A 78 14.12 -14.74 -10.48
N PHE A 79 13.44 -15.75 -9.97
CA PHE A 79 13.94 -16.58 -8.86
C PHE A 79 15.19 -17.37 -9.26
N GLU A 80 15.15 -18.09 -10.38
CA GLU A 80 16.31 -18.84 -10.89
C GLU A 80 17.48 -17.91 -11.21
N ALA A 81 17.19 -16.71 -11.73
CA ALA A 81 18.20 -15.70 -12.00
C ALA A 81 18.91 -15.22 -10.73
N ALA A 82 18.15 -15.01 -9.64
CA ALA A 82 18.70 -14.59 -8.35
C ALA A 82 19.53 -15.71 -7.71
N LEU A 83 19.06 -16.96 -7.75
CA LEU A 83 19.81 -18.11 -7.23
C LEU A 83 21.14 -18.32 -7.95
N ASN A 84 21.17 -18.14 -9.28
CA ASN A 84 22.36 -18.35 -10.09
C ASN A 84 23.28 -17.11 -10.15
N GLY A 85 22.88 -15.98 -9.52
CA GLY A 85 23.65 -14.73 -9.56
C GLY A 85 23.78 -14.13 -10.96
N SER A 86 22.78 -14.33 -11.82
CA SER A 86 22.79 -13.80 -13.19
C SER A 86 22.47 -12.31 -13.26
N ASP A 87 22.85 -11.65 -14.37
CA ASP A 87 22.57 -10.22 -14.63
C ASP A 87 21.12 -9.95 -15.08
N TYR A 88 20.17 -10.81 -14.73
CA TYR A 88 18.77 -10.62 -15.08
C TYR A 88 18.20 -9.37 -14.40
N THR A 89 17.59 -8.48 -15.20
CA THR A 89 16.96 -7.26 -14.70
C THR A 89 15.60 -7.05 -15.31
N LEU A 90 14.69 -6.44 -14.55
CA LEU A 90 13.38 -6.02 -14.99
C LEU A 90 13.27 -4.49 -14.95
N ARG A 91 12.77 -3.93 -16.03
CA ARG A 91 12.55 -2.48 -16.18
C ARG A 91 11.08 -2.14 -15.94
N GLY A 92 10.83 -1.12 -15.13
CA GLY A 92 9.48 -0.61 -14.86
C GLY A 92 8.55 -1.62 -14.17
N ARG A 93 9.08 -2.78 -13.74
CA ARG A 93 8.33 -3.89 -13.16
C ARG A 93 9.03 -4.41 -11.89
N LEU A 94 8.26 -4.99 -10.99
CA LEU A 94 8.77 -5.70 -9.82
C LEU A 94 9.05 -7.15 -10.19
N PRO A 95 10.22 -7.71 -9.82
CA PRO A 95 10.48 -9.13 -10.01
C PRO A 95 9.52 -10.05 -9.27
N PHE A 96 9.09 -9.68 -8.06
CA PHE A 96 8.13 -10.41 -7.25
C PHE A 96 7.03 -9.44 -6.76
N PRO A 97 6.04 -9.09 -7.59
CA PRO A 97 5.09 -8.02 -7.28
C PRO A 97 4.16 -8.34 -6.11
N GLY A 98 4.00 -9.62 -5.76
CA GLY A 98 3.27 -10.05 -4.57
C GLY A 98 4.05 -9.86 -3.27
N SER A 99 5.37 -9.65 -3.34
CA SER A 99 6.24 -9.43 -2.18
C SER A 99 6.39 -7.93 -1.93
N SER A 100 6.09 -7.50 -0.70
CA SER A 100 6.35 -6.15 -0.22
C SER A 100 6.94 -6.18 1.20
N GLU A 101 7.36 -5.04 1.72
CA GLU A 101 7.88 -4.95 3.09
C GLU A 101 6.84 -5.44 4.12
N ASP A 102 5.58 -5.00 3.95
CA ASP A 102 4.45 -5.37 4.81
C ASP A 102 3.89 -6.77 4.53
N ARG A 103 4.11 -7.31 3.33
CA ARG A 103 3.66 -8.64 2.91
C ARG A 103 4.80 -9.39 2.23
N PRO A 104 5.80 -9.83 3.01
CA PRO A 104 6.91 -10.59 2.46
C PRO A 104 6.39 -11.94 1.95
N GLN A 105 6.88 -12.33 0.77
CA GLN A 105 6.64 -13.65 0.21
C GLN A 105 7.88 -14.53 0.28
N TYR A 106 7.64 -15.83 0.40
CA TYR A 106 8.67 -16.85 0.49
C TYR A 106 8.39 -17.95 -0.52
N VAL A 107 9.43 -18.66 -0.96
CA VAL A 107 9.29 -19.85 -1.79
C VAL A 107 10.13 -20.97 -1.21
N ARG A 108 9.63 -22.21 -1.31
CA ARG A 108 10.40 -23.41 -0.98
C ARG A 108 11.01 -23.99 -2.24
N ARG A 109 12.33 -24.13 -2.29
CA ARG A 109 13.04 -24.82 -3.38
C ARG A 109 14.10 -25.76 -2.80
N ASN A 110 14.09 -27.02 -3.25
CA ASN A 110 15.07 -28.04 -2.83
C ASN A 110 15.22 -28.18 -1.30
N GLY A 111 14.12 -28.01 -0.55
CA GLY A 111 14.12 -28.11 0.91
C GLY A 111 14.40 -26.80 1.64
N THR A 112 14.94 -25.78 0.98
CA THR A 112 15.24 -24.47 1.58
C THR A 112 14.15 -23.46 1.28
N TYR A 113 13.82 -22.64 2.28
CA TYR A 113 12.94 -21.49 2.14
C TYR A 113 13.76 -20.24 1.82
N TYR A 114 13.31 -19.51 0.79
CA TYR A 114 13.93 -18.27 0.34
C TYR A 114 12.94 -17.12 0.51
N ARG A 115 13.39 -15.98 1.05
CA ARG A 115 12.63 -14.72 1.00
C ARG A 115 12.79 -14.11 -0.38
N LEU A 116 11.68 -13.69 -0.98
CA LEU A 116 11.63 -13.04 -2.28
C LEU A 116 11.75 -11.52 -2.13
N ASP A 117 12.74 -10.93 -2.79
CA ASP A 117 13.03 -9.50 -2.70
C ASP A 117 13.52 -8.93 -4.04
N SER A 118 13.74 -7.62 -4.11
CA SER A 118 14.36 -7.01 -5.27
C SER A 118 15.15 -5.75 -4.90
N VAL A 119 16.24 -5.53 -5.61
CA VAL A 119 17.09 -4.35 -5.43
C VAL A 119 17.03 -3.45 -6.66
N VAL A 120 16.97 -2.14 -6.43
CA VAL A 120 17.10 -1.14 -7.50
C VAL A 120 18.56 -1.03 -7.89
N VAL A 121 18.86 -1.30 -9.16
CA VAL A 121 20.24 -1.32 -9.70
C VAL A 121 20.48 -0.20 -10.71
N GLY A 122 19.42 0.47 -11.15
CA GLY A 122 19.54 1.59 -12.06
C GLY A 122 18.21 2.23 -12.42
N GLN A 123 18.28 3.11 -13.39
CA GLN A 123 17.14 3.78 -14.01
C GLN A 123 17.43 3.92 -15.49
N GLU A 124 16.44 3.64 -16.32
CA GLU A 124 16.53 3.74 -17.78
C GLU A 124 15.52 4.78 -18.29
N THR A 125 15.89 5.50 -19.34
CA THR A 125 15.02 6.46 -20.00
C THR A 125 14.42 5.81 -21.25
N VAL A 126 13.10 5.67 -21.29
CA VAL A 126 12.38 4.94 -22.34
C VAL A 126 11.21 5.76 -22.83
N THR A 127 10.88 5.63 -24.11
CA THR A 127 9.72 6.29 -24.69
C THR A 127 8.60 5.27 -24.89
N HIS A 128 7.42 5.54 -24.34
CA HIS A 128 6.25 4.68 -24.48
C HIS A 128 5.08 5.45 -25.12
N PRO A 129 4.22 4.75 -25.90
CA PRO A 129 2.94 5.28 -26.33
C PRO A 129 2.00 5.47 -25.12
N VAL A 130 1.31 6.60 -25.08
CA VAL A 130 0.29 6.94 -24.09
C VAL A 130 -1.02 7.18 -24.81
N LEU A 131 -2.00 6.29 -24.58
CA LEU A 131 -3.35 6.39 -25.11
C LEU A 131 -4.21 7.23 -24.17
N ARG A 132 -4.77 8.31 -24.70
CA ARG A 132 -5.77 9.16 -24.03
C ARG A 132 -7.07 9.17 -24.83
N LEU A 133 -8.17 9.28 -24.10
CA LEU A 133 -9.49 9.41 -24.67
C LEU A 133 -10.09 10.77 -24.36
N TYR A 134 -10.74 11.40 -25.33
CA TYR A 134 -11.45 12.66 -25.13
C TYR A 134 -12.91 12.46 -25.52
N THR A 135 -13.82 12.73 -24.58
CA THR A 135 -15.26 12.57 -24.82
C THR A 135 -15.71 13.50 -25.95
N VAL A 136 -16.33 12.92 -26.99
CA VAL A 136 -16.97 13.67 -28.06
C VAL A 136 -18.45 13.88 -27.74
N GLY A 137 -19.15 12.82 -27.32
CA GLY A 137 -20.57 12.87 -27.02
C GLY A 137 -21.16 11.48 -26.78
N ARG A 138 -22.49 11.40 -26.64
CA ARG A 138 -23.21 10.11 -26.69
C ARG A 138 -23.54 9.76 -28.13
N LEU A 139 -23.43 8.49 -28.50
CA LEU A 139 -23.70 8.06 -29.87
C LEU A 139 -25.14 8.37 -30.29
N THR A 140 -26.08 8.18 -29.38
CA THR A 140 -27.51 8.44 -29.58
C THR A 140 -27.87 9.92 -29.76
N GLU A 141 -26.97 10.84 -29.39
CA GLU A 141 -27.17 12.29 -29.46
C GLU A 141 -26.43 12.92 -30.65
N LEU A 142 -25.67 12.13 -31.42
CA LEU A 142 -24.90 12.59 -32.56
C LEU A 142 -25.66 12.29 -33.87
N ASP A 143 -25.91 13.34 -34.67
CA ASP A 143 -26.61 13.20 -35.95
C ASP A 143 -25.77 12.47 -37.01
N ASP A 144 -24.45 12.67 -36.99
CA ASP A 144 -23.47 12.05 -37.90
C ASP A 144 -22.17 11.73 -37.13
N PRO A 145 -22.14 10.61 -36.36
CA PRO A 145 -20.95 10.25 -35.61
C PRO A 145 -19.81 9.87 -36.55
N PRO A 146 -18.57 10.34 -36.32
CA PRO A 146 -17.42 9.96 -37.16
C PRO A 146 -17.18 8.45 -37.12
N GLU A 147 -16.48 7.95 -38.14
CA GLU A 147 -16.06 6.55 -38.22
C GLU A 147 -15.30 6.16 -36.96
N HIS A 148 -15.71 5.04 -36.38
CA HIS A 148 -15.21 4.57 -35.09
C HIS A 148 -15.27 3.06 -35.01
N VAL A 149 -14.42 2.51 -34.15
CA VAL A 149 -14.46 1.09 -33.78
C VAL A 149 -15.14 0.92 -32.43
N SER A 150 -15.76 -0.23 -32.20
CA SER A 150 -16.28 -0.57 -30.87
C SER A 150 -15.13 -1.05 -29.98
N LYS A 151 -15.14 -0.71 -28.70
CA LYS A 151 -14.19 -1.28 -27.73
C LYS A 151 -14.22 -2.82 -27.74
N GLU A 152 -15.38 -3.41 -28.01
CA GLU A 152 -15.64 -4.84 -28.03
C GLU A 152 -15.08 -5.55 -29.28
N SER A 153 -14.77 -4.82 -30.36
CA SER A 153 -14.12 -5.37 -31.55
C SER A 153 -12.60 -5.33 -31.48
N LEU A 154 -12.04 -4.61 -30.51
CA LEU A 154 -10.60 -4.49 -30.33
C LEU A 154 -10.00 -5.77 -29.69
N PRO A 155 -8.71 -6.05 -29.95
CA PRO A 155 -7.95 -7.04 -29.18
C PRO A 155 -8.07 -6.77 -27.67
N GLU A 156 -8.04 -7.82 -26.86
CA GLU A 156 -8.28 -7.73 -25.41
C GLU A 156 -7.42 -6.65 -24.72
N MET A 157 -6.17 -6.54 -25.13
CA MET A 157 -5.22 -5.57 -24.60
C MET A 157 -5.63 -4.12 -24.91
N ASP A 158 -6.00 -3.82 -26.16
CA ASP A 158 -6.48 -2.50 -26.57
C ASP A 158 -7.83 -2.17 -25.92
N ALA A 159 -8.73 -3.16 -25.87
CA ALA A 159 -10.01 -3.03 -25.19
C ALA A 159 -9.82 -2.67 -23.71
N ARG A 160 -8.84 -3.28 -23.03
CA ARG A 160 -8.48 -2.93 -21.66
C ARG A 160 -7.85 -1.54 -21.56
N ALA A 161 -7.00 -1.16 -22.51
CA ALA A 161 -6.41 0.17 -22.55
C ALA A 161 -7.46 1.27 -22.71
N VAL A 162 -8.47 1.05 -23.56
CA VAL A 162 -9.64 1.95 -23.73
C VAL A 162 -10.42 2.07 -22.43
N GLU A 163 -10.67 0.96 -21.73
CA GLU A 163 -11.39 0.97 -20.45
C GLU A 163 -10.68 1.84 -19.40
N VAL A 164 -9.36 1.66 -19.22
CA VAL A 164 -8.56 2.44 -18.27
C VAL A 164 -8.49 3.91 -18.69
N ALA A 165 -8.22 4.20 -19.96
CA ALA A 165 -8.17 5.57 -20.48
C ALA A 165 -9.52 6.28 -20.39
N GLN A 166 -10.64 5.54 -20.46
CA GLN A 166 -11.98 6.10 -20.29
C GLN A 166 -12.23 6.56 -18.85
N MET A 167 -11.74 5.81 -17.85
CA MET A 167 -11.83 6.25 -16.45
C MET A 167 -11.04 7.55 -16.24
N ALA A 168 -9.86 7.66 -16.83
CA ALA A 168 -9.08 8.91 -16.83
C ALA A 168 -9.83 10.07 -17.51
N ALA A 169 -10.49 9.81 -18.64
CA ALA A 169 -11.25 10.81 -19.38
C ALA A 169 -12.45 11.34 -18.59
N ARG A 170 -13.16 10.47 -17.87
CA ARG A 170 -14.30 10.86 -17.02
C ARG A 170 -13.89 11.73 -15.84
N ALA A 171 -12.77 11.39 -15.21
CA ALA A 171 -12.28 12.14 -14.06
C ALA A 171 -11.81 13.56 -14.40
N ARG A 172 -11.35 13.80 -15.63
CA ARG A 172 -11.08 15.17 -16.12
C ARG A 172 -12.31 16.07 -16.08
N GLY A 173 -13.51 15.50 -16.19
CA GLY A 173 -14.79 16.21 -16.02
C GLY A 173 -15.31 16.22 -14.59
N ASN A 174 -14.51 15.83 -13.60
CA ASN A 174 -14.91 15.60 -12.19
C ASN A 174 -16.01 14.54 -12.02
N VAL A 175 -16.11 13.56 -12.94
CA VAL A 175 -17.11 12.48 -12.89
C VAL A 175 -16.44 11.15 -12.55
N GLY A 176 -16.60 10.68 -11.30
CA GLY A 176 -16.16 9.36 -10.86
C GLY A 176 -14.67 9.26 -10.46
N GLY A 177 -14.29 8.13 -9.86
CA GLY A 177 -12.92 7.87 -9.41
C GLY A 177 -11.99 7.43 -10.54
N VAL A 178 -10.69 7.68 -10.35
CA VAL A 178 -9.60 7.21 -11.23
C VAL A 178 -8.87 6.06 -10.54
N PRO A 179 -8.60 4.94 -11.22
CA PRO A 179 -7.66 3.96 -10.73
C PRO A 179 -6.24 4.53 -10.91
N TRP A 180 -5.76 5.34 -9.96
CA TRP A 180 -4.44 5.99 -10.04
C TRP A 180 -3.27 5.01 -10.19
N GLY A 181 -3.45 3.74 -9.80
CA GLY A 181 -2.47 2.68 -10.05
C GLY A 181 -2.42 2.14 -11.49
N LEU A 182 -3.40 2.49 -12.33
CA LEU A 182 -3.49 2.06 -13.75
C LEU A 182 -3.41 3.24 -14.72
N VAL A 183 -3.87 4.42 -14.30
CA VAL A 183 -3.85 5.64 -15.11
C VAL A 183 -2.57 6.39 -14.86
N GLU A 184 -1.82 6.60 -15.94
CA GLU A 184 -0.60 7.39 -15.90
C GLU A 184 -0.63 8.45 -16.99
N ARG A 185 -0.16 9.65 -16.64
CA ARG A 185 -0.17 10.82 -17.53
C ARG A 185 -1.56 11.11 -18.14
N GLY A 186 -2.64 10.72 -17.47
CA GLY A 186 -4.02 10.95 -17.92
C GLY A 186 -4.54 9.95 -18.96
N GLY A 187 -3.88 8.80 -19.11
CA GLY A 187 -4.24 7.74 -20.04
C GLY A 187 -3.66 6.37 -19.66
N THR A 188 -3.56 5.48 -20.64
CA THR A 188 -2.95 4.15 -20.51
C THR A 188 -1.58 4.13 -21.22
N VAL A 189 -0.54 3.63 -20.55
CA VAL A 189 0.82 3.54 -21.10
C VAL A 189 1.09 2.12 -21.60
N TYR A 190 1.54 1.99 -22.85
CA TYR A 190 1.92 0.71 -23.45
C TYR A 190 3.39 0.41 -23.15
N ARG A 191 3.63 -0.36 -22.07
CA ARG A 191 5.00 -0.68 -21.59
C ARG A 191 5.60 -1.96 -22.14
N SER A 192 4.79 -2.80 -22.77
CA SER A 192 5.26 -4.08 -23.30
C SER A 192 5.48 -3.95 -24.80
N ASP A 193 6.66 -4.34 -25.28
CA ASP A 193 6.96 -4.30 -26.72
C ASP A 193 5.96 -5.14 -27.52
N ASP A 194 5.55 -6.29 -26.98
CA ASP A 194 4.47 -7.12 -27.55
C ASP A 194 3.13 -6.40 -27.60
N ALA A 195 2.81 -5.61 -26.57
CA ALA A 195 1.56 -4.84 -26.53
C ALA A 195 1.59 -3.69 -27.54
N GLU A 196 2.75 -3.04 -27.73
CA GLU A 196 2.91 -2.03 -28.78
C GLU A 196 2.80 -2.66 -30.17
N ALA A 197 3.44 -3.82 -30.39
CA ALA A 197 3.46 -4.49 -31.69
C ALA A 197 2.11 -5.09 -32.12
N GLN A 198 1.28 -5.52 -31.16
CA GLN A 198 -0.02 -6.16 -31.43
C GLN A 198 -1.20 -5.17 -31.36
N SER A 199 -0.95 -3.91 -31.01
CA SER A 199 -2.02 -2.92 -30.87
C SER A 199 -2.55 -2.44 -32.23
N GLU A 200 -3.87 -2.52 -32.40
CA GLU A 200 -4.58 -1.89 -33.51
C GLU A 200 -4.75 -0.37 -33.29
N LEU A 201 -4.60 0.11 -32.05
CA LEU A 201 -4.72 1.54 -31.70
C LEU A 201 -3.44 2.34 -31.89
N LEU A 202 -2.29 1.69 -32.10
CA LEU A 202 -0.98 2.35 -32.24
C LEU A 202 -0.40 2.31 -33.65
N GLY A 203 -0.99 1.51 -34.54
CA GLY A 203 -0.56 1.34 -35.93
C GLY A 203 -0.83 2.55 -36.83
N PRO A 204 -0.29 2.55 -38.06
CA PRO A 204 -0.52 3.64 -39.02
C PRO A 204 -1.98 3.77 -39.45
N ASP A 205 -2.73 2.66 -39.43
CA ASP A 205 -4.15 2.60 -39.77
C ASP A 205 -5.04 2.67 -38.52
N ALA A 206 -4.51 3.17 -37.40
CA ALA A 206 -5.25 3.24 -36.15
C ALA A 206 -6.52 4.09 -36.27
N PRO A 207 -7.65 3.62 -35.71
CA PRO A 207 -8.89 4.37 -35.72
C PRO A 207 -8.75 5.67 -34.92
N SER A 208 -9.34 6.74 -35.44
CA SER A 208 -9.32 8.04 -34.76
C SER A 208 -10.31 8.13 -33.58
N HIS A 209 -11.31 7.26 -33.56
CA HIS A 209 -12.37 7.24 -32.56
C HIS A 209 -12.72 5.81 -32.12
N VAL A 210 -13.12 5.69 -30.85
CA VAL A 210 -13.62 4.45 -30.26
C VAL A 210 -14.94 4.70 -29.55
N SER A 211 -15.88 3.79 -29.69
CA SER A 211 -17.12 3.79 -28.90
C SER A 211 -17.01 2.85 -27.71
N TYR A 212 -17.50 3.31 -26.56
CA TYR A 212 -17.58 2.52 -25.34
C TYR A 212 -18.68 3.05 -24.42
N ARG A 213 -19.57 2.17 -23.94
CA ARG A 213 -20.70 2.51 -23.04
C ARG A 213 -21.58 3.66 -23.58
N ASP A 214 -22.08 3.52 -24.81
CA ASP A 214 -22.92 4.51 -25.52
C ASP A 214 -22.29 5.91 -25.68
N ARG A 215 -20.96 5.99 -25.55
CA ARG A 215 -20.20 7.22 -25.75
C ARG A 215 -19.14 7.05 -26.80
N LEU A 216 -18.92 8.13 -27.53
CA LEU A 216 -17.88 8.24 -28.52
C LEU A 216 -16.69 9.02 -27.94
N TYR A 217 -15.50 8.47 -28.13
CA TYR A 217 -14.25 9.05 -27.67
C TYR A 217 -13.30 9.28 -28.84
N ARG A 218 -12.69 10.45 -28.92
CA ARG A 218 -11.53 10.71 -29.77
C ARG A 218 -10.31 10.08 -29.14
N ILE A 219 -9.56 9.32 -29.93
CA ILE A 219 -8.30 8.72 -29.54
C ILE A 219 -7.18 9.74 -29.75
N GLU A 220 -6.30 9.83 -28.76
CA GLU A 220 -5.04 10.56 -28.88
C GLU A 220 -3.91 9.70 -28.35
N VAL A 221 -2.90 9.48 -29.19
CA VAL A 221 -1.71 8.71 -28.85
C VAL A 221 -0.51 9.63 -28.95
N THR A 222 0.23 9.78 -27.85
CA THR A 222 1.50 10.50 -27.81
C THR A 222 2.61 9.56 -27.39
N ARG A 223 3.83 9.79 -27.89
CA ARG A 223 5.02 9.10 -27.40
C ARG A 223 5.69 9.98 -26.35
N GLU A 224 5.72 9.52 -25.11
CA GLU A 224 6.25 10.27 -23.97
C GLU A 224 7.41 9.55 -23.32
N THR A 225 8.32 10.33 -22.73
CA THR A 225 9.52 9.81 -22.08
C THR A 225 9.24 9.51 -20.61
N PHE A 226 9.65 8.31 -20.20
CA PHE A 226 9.57 7.78 -18.85
C PHE A 226 10.98 7.48 -18.33
N HIS A 227 11.13 7.62 -17.01
CA HIS A 227 12.33 7.21 -16.30
C HIS A 227 11.96 6.00 -15.45
N GLU A 228 12.24 4.82 -15.99
CA GLU A 228 11.80 3.56 -15.40
C GLU A 228 12.93 2.96 -14.55
N THR A 229 12.58 2.55 -13.33
CA THR A 229 13.53 1.86 -12.45
C THR A 229 13.92 0.51 -13.03
N VAL A 230 15.21 0.19 -12.98
CA VAL A 230 15.75 -1.13 -13.30
C VAL A 230 15.99 -1.88 -11.99
N ARG A 231 15.33 -3.03 -11.84
CA ARG A 231 15.39 -3.87 -10.65
C ARG A 231 16.05 -5.21 -10.98
N ARG A 232 16.85 -5.71 -10.05
CA ARG A 232 17.38 -7.07 -10.07
C ARG A 232 16.62 -7.88 -9.00
N PRO A 233 16.18 -9.11 -9.30
CA PRO A 233 15.65 -9.99 -8.27
C PRO A 233 16.73 -10.32 -7.24
N ASP A 234 16.30 -10.49 -6.00
CA ASP A 234 17.16 -10.86 -4.89
C ASP A 234 16.46 -11.91 -4.02
N VAL A 235 17.21 -12.90 -3.54
CA VAL A 235 16.65 -13.99 -2.74
C VAL A 235 17.58 -14.35 -1.59
N ASP A 236 17.03 -14.41 -0.39
CA ASP A 236 17.77 -14.76 0.82
C ASP A 236 17.32 -16.14 1.32
N PRO A 237 18.21 -17.14 1.50
CA PRO A 237 17.86 -18.37 2.21
C PRO A 237 17.62 -18.05 3.69
N VAL A 238 16.46 -18.46 4.23
CA VAL A 238 16.04 -18.10 5.60
C VAL A 238 15.79 -19.29 6.53
N ALA A 239 15.46 -20.46 6.00
CA ALA A 239 15.14 -21.64 6.79
C ALA A 239 15.24 -22.93 5.97
N GLU A 240 15.46 -24.07 6.62
CA GLU A 240 15.45 -25.40 5.98
C GLU A 240 14.27 -26.26 6.46
N THR A 241 13.62 -25.85 7.55
CA THR A 241 12.47 -26.54 8.12
C THR A 241 11.27 -25.62 8.28
N ASP A 242 10.08 -26.21 8.30
CA ASP A 242 8.82 -25.46 8.48
C ASP A 242 8.77 -24.76 9.85
N THR A 243 9.39 -25.37 10.88
CA THR A 243 9.45 -24.79 12.24
C THR A 243 10.38 -23.58 12.33
N GLU A 244 11.51 -23.63 11.64
CA GLU A 244 12.41 -22.47 11.52
C GLU A 244 11.75 -21.33 10.76
N LEU A 245 11.13 -21.64 9.61
CA LEU A 245 10.41 -20.63 8.83
C LEU A 245 9.29 -19.98 9.67
N GLU A 246 8.51 -20.77 10.39
CA GLU A 246 7.45 -20.24 11.25
C GLU A 246 8.01 -19.30 12.33
N SER A 247 9.20 -19.60 12.85
CA SER A 247 9.88 -18.74 13.83
C SER A 247 10.38 -17.43 13.21
N VAL A 248 10.92 -17.49 11.98
CA VAL A 248 11.30 -16.30 11.19
C VAL A 248 10.08 -15.41 10.93
N LEU A 249 8.97 -16.01 10.49
CA LEU A 249 7.73 -15.29 10.23
C LEU A 249 7.16 -14.65 11.49
N ARG A 250 7.19 -15.36 12.64
CA ARG A 250 6.79 -14.77 13.93
C ARG A 250 7.65 -13.56 14.29
N GLY A 251 8.97 -13.68 14.19
CA GLY A 251 9.88 -12.59 14.53
C GLY A 251 9.74 -11.36 13.63
N ARG A 252 9.26 -11.54 12.39
CA ARG A 252 9.08 -10.46 11.43
C ARG A 252 7.69 -9.84 11.43
N LEU A 253 6.65 -10.65 11.57
CA LEU A 253 5.28 -10.23 11.30
C LEU A 253 4.43 -10.05 12.56
N VAL A 254 4.73 -10.75 13.66
CA VAL A 254 3.88 -10.71 14.85
C VAL A 254 4.21 -9.47 15.67
N ASP A 255 3.25 -8.55 15.76
CA ASP A 255 3.37 -7.30 16.52
C ASP A 255 3.34 -7.54 18.03
N ALA A 256 2.51 -8.48 18.48
CA ALA A 256 2.32 -8.79 19.90
C ALA A 256 2.03 -10.27 20.14
N THR A 257 2.35 -10.75 21.34
CA THR A 257 1.97 -12.09 21.81
C THR A 257 1.20 -11.98 23.12
N LEU A 258 0.00 -12.53 23.16
CA LEU A 258 -0.85 -12.56 24.35
C LEU A 258 -1.12 -14.01 24.77
N ASP A 259 -0.82 -14.29 26.03
CA ASP A 259 -1.19 -15.53 26.70
C ASP A 259 -2.56 -15.33 27.38
N PRO A 260 -3.62 -16.08 26.98
CA PRO A 260 -4.95 -15.97 27.59
C PRO A 260 -4.95 -16.12 29.12
N ASP A 261 -4.04 -16.94 29.66
CA ASP A 261 -3.96 -17.19 31.11
C ASP A 261 -3.35 -16.00 31.87
N ALA A 262 -2.62 -15.13 31.17
CA ALA A 262 -2.04 -13.91 31.72
C ALA A 262 -2.98 -12.69 31.60
N LEU A 263 -4.17 -12.86 31.01
CA LEU A 263 -5.18 -11.81 30.84
C LEU A 263 -6.24 -11.86 31.95
N SER A 264 -6.60 -10.69 32.45
CA SER A 264 -7.75 -10.52 33.33
C SER A 264 -9.06 -10.95 32.64
N PRO A 265 -10.10 -11.32 33.41
CA PRO A 265 -11.40 -11.67 32.84
C PRO A 265 -12.00 -10.58 31.94
N ASP A 266 -11.75 -9.30 32.24
CA ASP A 266 -12.28 -8.19 31.47
C ASP A 266 -11.46 -7.94 30.18
N GLU A 267 -10.13 -8.09 30.21
CA GLU A 267 -9.30 -8.08 28.98
C GLU A 267 -9.72 -9.22 28.02
N ARG A 268 -9.98 -10.42 28.55
CA ARG A 268 -10.48 -11.54 27.73
C ARG A 268 -11.84 -11.23 27.12
N ARG A 269 -12.75 -10.64 27.89
CA ARG A 269 -14.07 -10.22 27.37
C ARG A 269 -13.96 -9.17 26.28
N ILE A 270 -13.01 -8.24 26.38
CA ILE A 270 -12.73 -7.25 25.32
C ILE A 270 -12.31 -7.97 24.04
N LEU A 271 -11.36 -8.90 24.10
CA LEU A 271 -10.90 -9.66 22.93
C LEU A 271 -12.02 -10.53 22.33
N GLU A 272 -12.83 -11.18 23.16
CA GLU A 272 -14.00 -11.95 22.72
C GLU A 272 -15.05 -11.06 22.04
N THR A 273 -15.23 -9.83 22.53
CA THR A 273 -16.15 -8.86 21.92
C THR A 273 -15.58 -8.32 20.60
N ALA A 274 -14.28 -8.04 20.55
CA ALA A 274 -13.57 -7.62 19.35
C ALA A 274 -13.62 -8.70 18.24
N GLU A 275 -13.67 -9.98 18.62
CA GLU A 275 -13.82 -11.10 17.69
C GLU A 275 -15.24 -11.21 17.11
N SER A 276 -16.22 -10.57 17.75
CA SER A 276 -17.58 -10.54 17.24
C SER A 276 -17.70 -9.64 16.00
N SER A 277 -18.72 -9.85 15.19
CA SER A 277 -18.98 -9.04 13.99
C SER A 277 -19.23 -7.55 14.25
N ARG A 278 -19.34 -7.14 15.51
CA ARG A 278 -19.53 -5.74 15.92
C ARG A 278 -18.24 -5.04 16.34
N GLY A 279 -17.16 -5.79 16.57
CA GLY A 279 -15.97 -5.26 17.22
C GLY A 279 -16.22 -4.84 18.67
N TYR A 280 -15.17 -4.34 19.32
CA TYR A 280 -15.24 -3.71 20.63
C TYR A 280 -15.03 -2.20 20.49
N GLU A 281 -15.90 -1.40 21.12
CA GLU A 281 -15.82 0.05 21.10
C GLU A 281 -15.73 0.59 22.52
N ALA A 282 -14.93 1.63 22.72
CA ALA A 282 -14.89 2.39 23.96
C ALA A 282 -14.68 3.87 23.68
N THR A 283 -15.33 4.73 24.47
CA THR A 283 -15.16 6.18 24.40
C THR A 283 -14.20 6.65 25.48
N HIS A 284 -13.35 7.63 25.16
CA HIS A 284 -12.43 8.22 26.12
C HIS A 284 -13.18 8.92 27.28
N PRO A 285 -12.72 8.81 28.54
CA PRO A 285 -11.53 8.07 29.01
C PRO A 285 -11.71 6.55 28.91
N PHE A 286 -10.70 5.88 28.34
CA PHE A 286 -10.79 4.45 28.08
C PHE A 286 -10.80 3.64 29.39
N PRO A 287 -11.59 2.55 29.43
CA PRO A 287 -11.64 1.70 30.62
C PRO A 287 -10.28 1.04 30.87
N GLU A 288 -9.90 0.87 32.15
CA GLU A 288 -8.59 0.33 32.54
C GLU A 288 -8.21 -1.00 31.84
N PRO A 289 -9.12 -1.98 31.66
CA PRO A 289 -8.80 -3.21 30.93
C PRO A 289 -8.39 -2.94 29.47
N LEU A 290 -9.01 -1.97 28.79
CA LEU A 290 -8.61 -1.59 27.43
C LEU A 290 -7.23 -0.91 27.44
N VAL A 291 -6.99 0.00 28.39
CA VAL A 291 -5.68 0.65 28.54
C VAL A 291 -4.57 -0.37 28.79
N SER A 292 -4.83 -1.37 29.63
CA SER A 292 -3.91 -2.49 29.88
C SER A 292 -3.64 -3.28 28.61
N LEU A 293 -4.69 -3.63 27.85
CA LEU A 293 -4.57 -4.35 26.59
C LEU A 293 -3.77 -3.56 25.55
N LEU A 294 -4.05 -2.27 25.36
CA LEU A 294 -3.33 -1.39 24.45
C LEU A 294 -1.84 -1.35 24.75
N LYS A 295 -1.46 -1.26 26.04
CA LYS A 295 -0.04 -1.33 26.45
C LYS A 295 0.60 -2.66 26.09
N ARG A 296 -0.11 -3.78 26.29
CA ARG A 296 0.40 -5.12 25.91
C ARG A 296 0.51 -5.31 24.40
N LEU A 297 -0.33 -4.64 23.63
CA LEU A 297 -0.27 -4.59 22.17
C LEU A 297 0.75 -3.58 21.62
N GLY A 298 1.42 -2.82 22.49
CA GLY A 298 2.41 -1.79 22.09
C GLY A 298 1.83 -0.44 21.68
N HIS A 299 0.51 -0.25 21.84
CA HIS A 299 -0.24 0.92 21.39
C HIS A 299 -0.35 2.00 22.48
N TYR A 300 0.80 2.43 23.01
CA TYR A 300 0.87 3.43 24.09
C TYR A 300 0.26 4.78 23.72
N ALA A 301 0.34 5.17 22.43
CA ALA A 301 -0.18 6.44 21.93
C ALA A 301 -1.71 6.57 22.07
N TYR A 302 -2.42 5.46 22.27
CA TYR A 302 -3.87 5.47 22.48
C TYR A 302 -4.27 5.66 23.93
N VAL A 303 -3.34 5.59 24.89
CA VAL A 303 -3.67 5.53 26.32
C VAL A 303 -4.21 6.86 26.87
N ASP A 304 -3.76 8.00 26.37
CA ASP A 304 -4.10 9.33 26.90
C ASP A 304 -5.12 10.11 26.07
N GLY A 305 -5.65 9.51 25.00
CA GLY A 305 -6.65 10.12 24.12
C GLY A 305 -6.12 11.22 23.19
N ASN A 306 -4.82 11.52 23.17
CA ASN A 306 -4.19 12.53 22.30
C ASN A 306 -3.56 11.94 21.04
N VAL A 307 -4.13 10.85 20.53
CA VAL A 307 -3.59 10.03 19.43
C VAL A 307 -3.21 10.86 18.20
N ALA A 308 -3.99 11.89 17.85
CA ALA A 308 -3.74 12.75 16.69
C ALA A 308 -2.44 13.59 16.79
N LYS A 309 -1.90 13.79 18.00
CA LYS A 309 -0.63 14.50 18.23
C LYS A 309 0.55 13.54 18.42
N ASP A 310 0.30 12.35 18.98
CA ASP A 310 1.34 11.45 19.47
C ASP A 310 1.60 10.24 18.58
N ALA A 311 0.64 9.86 17.75
CA ALA A 311 0.82 8.91 16.67
C ALA A 311 0.62 9.65 15.36
N GLY A 312 1.55 9.53 14.42
CA GLY A 312 1.23 9.79 13.02
C GLY A 312 0.16 8.78 12.60
N VAL A 313 -1.10 9.10 12.89
CA VAL A 313 -2.23 8.19 12.82
C VAL A 313 -2.30 7.67 11.41
N ASP A 314 -2.25 6.34 11.25
CA ASP A 314 -2.78 5.71 10.05
C ASP A 314 -4.31 5.81 10.16
N PRO A 315 -4.96 6.75 9.44
CA PRO A 315 -6.39 6.98 9.58
C PRO A 315 -7.23 5.76 9.18
N ASP A 316 -6.62 4.81 8.45
CA ASP A 316 -7.28 3.61 7.96
C ASP A 316 -7.17 2.42 8.92
N GLY A 317 -6.51 2.58 10.07
CA GLY A 317 -6.39 1.54 11.10
C GLY A 317 -5.64 0.31 10.61
N GLY A 318 -4.30 0.45 10.53
CA GLY A 318 -3.39 -0.61 10.10
C GLY A 318 -3.74 -1.98 10.66
N ARG A 319 -3.63 -3.01 9.81
CA ARG A 319 -3.81 -4.40 10.21
C ARG A 319 -2.54 -4.90 10.87
N HIS A 320 -2.69 -5.37 12.10
CA HIS A 320 -1.63 -5.91 12.93
C HIS A 320 -1.83 -7.40 13.14
N LEU A 321 -0.75 -8.15 13.33
CA LEU A 321 -0.77 -9.58 13.57
C LEU A 321 -0.46 -9.89 15.04
N LEU A 322 -1.42 -10.51 15.70
CA LEU A 322 -1.36 -10.95 17.09
C LEU A 322 -1.19 -12.47 17.15
N ARG A 323 -0.29 -12.94 18.01
CA ARG A 323 -0.28 -14.34 18.45
C ARG A 323 -1.08 -14.47 19.75
N TYR A 324 -2.21 -15.17 19.71
CA TYR A 324 -3.13 -15.30 20.84
C TYR A 324 -3.52 -16.76 21.09
N GLY A 325 -3.31 -17.24 22.32
CA GLY A 325 -3.71 -18.61 22.71
C GLY A 325 -3.06 -19.72 21.87
N GLY A 326 -1.83 -19.48 21.39
CA GLY A 326 -1.10 -20.41 20.52
C GLY A 326 -1.45 -20.31 19.03
N GLY A 327 -2.55 -19.63 18.67
CA GLY A 327 -2.93 -19.33 17.29
C GLY A 327 -2.60 -17.90 16.87
N TYR A 328 -3.12 -17.49 15.72
CA TYR A 328 -2.93 -16.15 15.16
C TYR A 328 -4.25 -15.42 14.94
N ALA A 329 -4.20 -14.11 15.06
CA ALA A 329 -5.30 -13.21 14.77
C ALA A 329 -4.79 -11.93 14.13
N GLU A 330 -5.55 -11.38 13.19
CA GLU A 330 -5.37 -10.00 12.72
C GLU A 330 -6.22 -9.08 13.60
N TYR A 331 -5.71 -7.90 13.95
CA TYR A 331 -6.49 -6.87 14.62
C TYR A 331 -6.28 -5.49 13.99
N SER A 332 -7.27 -4.63 14.11
CA SER A 332 -7.17 -3.23 13.70
C SER A 332 -7.70 -2.33 14.81
N LEU A 333 -7.06 -1.16 14.96
CA LEU A 333 -7.46 -0.10 15.87
C LEU A 333 -7.87 1.11 15.05
N ARG A 334 -9.09 1.61 15.25
CA ARG A 334 -9.63 2.76 14.52
C ARG A 334 -10.13 3.81 15.49
N LEU A 335 -9.70 5.05 15.26
CA LEU A 335 -10.07 6.18 16.09
C LEU A 335 -11.16 6.96 15.37
N ASP A 336 -12.37 6.94 15.91
CA ASP A 336 -13.49 7.72 15.39
C ASP A 336 -13.59 9.03 16.18
N GLY A 337 -13.29 10.14 15.49
CA GLY A 337 -13.38 11.48 16.04
C GLY A 337 -14.82 11.96 16.07
N GLY A 338 -15.36 12.19 17.28
CA GLY A 338 -16.51 13.06 17.45
C GLY A 338 -16.10 14.52 17.25
N GLY A 339 -16.16 15.01 16.01
CA GLY A 339 -15.94 16.43 15.73
C GLY A 339 -15.93 16.80 14.25
N ASP A 340 -17.11 17.15 13.73
CA ASP A 340 -17.22 18.12 12.64
C ASP A 340 -16.66 19.47 13.12
N ASN A 341 -15.57 19.92 12.49
CA ASN A 341 -15.48 21.24 11.83
C ASN A 341 -14.18 21.41 11.05
#